data_AF-A0A4P9XZU9-F1
#
_entry.id   AF-A0A4P9XZU9-F1
#
_cell.length_a   1.000
_cell.length_b   1.000
_cell.length_c   1.000
_cell.angle_alpha   90.00
_cell.angle_beta   90.00
_cell.angle_gamma   90.00
#
_symmetry.space_group_name_H-M   'P 1'
#
loop_
_entity.id
_entity.type
_entity.pdbx_description
1 polymer ?
#
loop_
_entity_poly.entity_id
_entity_poly.type
_entity_poly.pdbx_seq_one_letter_code
_entity_poly.pdbx_strand_id
1 'polypeptide(L)'
;YEEGHFDGRIHGYRECSVSHWPVGPEEGEFIRGILRRIMNQFSPDVQWLSPHLLELREGGGIDFHVDNHDSSGGVLVGLSLVSACVMHLRHREEHGRAFSVLLPPNSLYIQRGVCRFAYEHAIPESGTLRS
;
A
#
# COMPACT_ATOMS: atom_id res chain seq x y z
N TYR A 1 -8.14 7.40 14.36
CA TYR A 1 -6.84 6.77 14.25
C TYR A 1 -6.77 5.71 15.31
N GLU A 2 -6.52 4.48 14.90
CA GLU A 2 -6.36 3.31 15.75
C GLU A 2 -4.92 3.23 16.21
N GLU A 3 -4.72 2.81 17.46
CA GLU A 3 -3.38 2.67 18.04
C GLU A 3 -2.63 1.45 17.48
N GLY A 4 -3.34 0.44 16.97
CA GLY A 4 -2.75 -0.75 16.36
C GLY A 4 -3.76 -1.59 15.57
N HIS A 5 -3.27 -2.27 14.53
CA HIS A 5 -4.05 -3.17 13.65
C HIS A 5 -4.18 -4.58 14.23
N PHE A 6 -5.12 -5.39 13.74
CA PHE A 6 -5.40 -6.72 14.31
C PHE A 6 -4.18 -7.66 14.30
N ASP A 7 -3.22 -7.41 13.40
CA ASP A 7 -1.94 -8.13 13.28
C ASP A 7 -0.75 -7.39 13.93
N GLY A 8 -1.00 -6.21 14.51
CA GLY A 8 -0.01 -5.37 15.20
C GLY A 8 1.03 -4.70 14.30
N ARG A 9 0.83 -4.64 12.97
CA ARG A 9 1.85 -4.11 12.03
C ARG A 9 1.68 -2.64 11.67
N ILE A 10 0.48 -2.10 11.81
CA ILE A 10 0.16 -0.73 11.42
C ILE A 10 -0.19 0.07 12.67
N HIS A 11 0.42 1.24 12.81
CA HIS A 11 0.31 2.11 13.98
C HIS A 11 -0.11 3.52 13.56
N GLY A 12 -0.98 4.16 14.34
CA GLY A 12 -1.41 5.53 14.05
C GLY A 12 -2.14 5.66 12.71
N TYR A 13 -3.07 4.76 12.43
CA TYR A 13 -3.72 4.71 11.12
C TYR A 13 -5.24 4.81 11.21
N ARG A 14 -5.89 5.09 10.09
CA ARG A 14 -7.31 4.77 9.88
C ARG A 14 -7.43 4.10 8.53
N GLU A 15 -8.36 3.16 8.41
CA GLU A 15 -8.52 2.43 7.17
C GLU A 15 -9.98 2.11 6.86
N CYS A 16 -10.26 1.83 5.59
CA CYS A 16 -11.51 1.21 5.18
C CYS A 16 -11.37 0.47 3.85
N SER A 17 -12.14 -0.60 3.70
CA SER A 17 -12.37 -1.22 2.39
C SER A 17 -13.55 -0.56 1.71
N VAL A 18 -13.37 -0.11 0.47
CA VAL A 18 -14.38 0.66 -0.26
C VAL A 18 -15.19 -0.25 -1.18
N SER A 19 -16.43 -0.54 -0.79
CA SER A 19 -17.43 -1.16 -1.68
C SER A 19 -18.22 -0.12 -2.47
N HIS A 20 -18.36 1.09 -1.94
CA HIS A 20 -19.01 2.22 -2.58
C HIS A 20 -18.34 3.54 -2.17
N TRP A 21 -18.18 4.47 -3.12
CA TRP A 21 -17.57 5.79 -2.87
C TRP A 21 -18.64 6.76 -2.36
N PRO A 22 -18.57 7.25 -1.10
CA PRO A 22 -19.59 8.12 -0.50
C PRO A 22 -19.42 9.58 -0.93
N VAL A 23 -19.34 9.82 -2.24
CA VAL A 23 -19.10 11.12 -2.86
C VAL A 23 -20.13 11.38 -3.95
N GLY A 24 -20.18 12.61 -4.47
CA GLY A 24 -21.06 12.98 -5.57
C GLY A 24 -20.79 12.17 -6.85
N PRO A 25 -21.72 12.17 -7.81
CA PRO A 25 -21.55 11.42 -9.06
C PRO A 25 -20.29 11.81 -9.84
N GLU A 26 -19.92 13.09 -9.85
CA GLU A 26 -18.75 13.60 -10.57
C GLU A 26 -17.44 13.10 -9.95
N GLU A 27 -17.27 13.25 -8.63
CA GLU A 27 -16.09 12.74 -7.92
C GLU A 27 -16.02 11.21 -8.00
N GLY A 28 -17.16 10.53 -7.95
CA GLY A 28 -17.26 9.09 -8.10
C GLY A 28 -16.78 8.62 -9.48
N GLU A 29 -17.18 9.31 -10.57
CA GLU A 29 -16.68 9.02 -11.91
C GLU A 29 -15.19 9.34 -12.06
N PHE A 30 -14.71 10.43 -11.46
CA PHE A 30 -13.29 10.76 -11.45
C PHE A 30 -12.44 9.66 -10.81
N ILE A 31 -12.83 9.19 -9.61
CA ILE A 31 -12.15 8.09 -8.91
C ILE A 31 -12.21 6.81 -9.74
N ARG A 32 -13.37 6.46 -10.30
CA ARG A 32 -13.52 5.31 -11.20
C ARG A 32 -12.63 5.41 -12.43
N GLY A 33 -12.45 6.61 -12.98
CA GLY A 33 -11.54 6.88 -14.10
C GLY A 33 -10.08 6.60 -13.75
N ILE A 34 -9.62 7.03 -12.57
CA ILE A 34 -8.28 6.72 -12.07
C ILE A 34 -8.09 5.21 -11.90
N LEU A 35 -9.03 4.55 -11.21
CA LEU A 35 -8.95 3.10 -10.99
C LEU A 35 -8.92 2.34 -12.32
N ARG A 36 -9.77 2.71 -13.28
CA ARG A 36 -9.78 2.09 -14.62
C ARG A 36 -8.45 2.28 -15.33
N ARG A 37 -7.84 3.47 -15.25
CA ARG A 37 -6.52 3.72 -15.85
C ARG A 37 -5.44 2.81 -15.26
N ILE A 38 -5.47 2.57 -13.95
CA ILE A 38 -4.54 1.66 -13.25
C ILE A 38 -4.82 0.20 -13.65
N MET A 39 -6.08 -0.25 -13.55
CA MET A 39 -6.48 -1.63 -13.83
C MET A 39 -6.21 -2.02 -15.28
N ASN A 40 -6.38 -1.10 -16.24
CA ASN A 40 -6.09 -1.32 -17.66
C ASN A 40 -4.61 -1.54 -17.99
N GLN A 41 -3.69 -1.38 -17.01
CA GLN A 41 -2.28 -1.74 -17.19
C GLN A 41 -2.02 -3.25 -17.01
N PHE A 42 -3.03 -4.01 -16.59
CA PHE A 42 -2.93 -5.43 -16.29
C PHE A 42 -3.80 -6.26 -17.24
N SER A 43 -3.59 -7.59 -17.22
CA SER A 43 -4.41 -8.51 -18.01
C SER A 43 -5.90 -8.36 -17.63
N PRO A 44 -6.84 -8.40 -18.60
CA PRO A 44 -8.27 -8.36 -18.32
C PRO A 44 -8.75 -9.52 -17.42
N ASP A 45 -7.98 -10.61 -17.33
CA ASP A 45 -8.29 -11.76 -16.47
C ASP A 45 -7.99 -11.50 -14.98
N VAL A 46 -7.34 -10.38 -14.64
CA VAL A 46 -7.08 -10.01 -13.24
C VAL A 46 -8.38 -9.61 -12.55
N GLN A 47 -8.73 -10.36 -11.51
CA GLN A 47 -9.82 -10.01 -10.60
C GLN A 47 -9.30 -9.09 -9.50
N TRP A 48 -9.92 -7.92 -9.38
CA TRP A 48 -9.54 -6.92 -8.39
C TRP A 48 -10.42 -7.01 -7.15
N LEU A 49 -9.78 -6.97 -5.99
CA LEU A 49 -10.45 -6.81 -4.71
C LEU A 49 -10.95 -5.36 -4.55
N SER A 50 -11.87 -5.16 -3.62
CA SER A 50 -12.28 -3.80 -3.22
C SER A 50 -11.05 -2.98 -2.82
N PRO A 51 -10.94 -1.71 -3.27
CA PRO A 51 -9.83 -0.85 -2.87
C PRO A 51 -9.76 -0.71 -1.35
N HIS A 52 -8.55 -0.84 -0.82
CA HIS A 52 -8.24 -0.55 0.57
C HIS A 52 -7.71 0.87 0.68
N LEU A 53 -8.36 1.72 1.47
CA LEU A 53 -7.87 3.04 1.82
C LEU A 53 -7.18 2.96 3.17
N LEU A 54 -5.92 3.39 3.22
CA LEU A 54 -5.14 3.50 4.44
C LEU A 54 -4.61 4.92 4.56
N GLU A 55 -4.83 5.53 5.72
CA GLU A 55 -4.28 6.83 6.06
C GLU A 55 -3.45 6.72 7.33
N LEU A 56 -2.20 7.14 7.23
CA LEU A 56 -1.27 7.24 8.35
C LEU A 56 -1.25 8.68 8.86
N ARG A 57 -1.39 8.86 10.18
CA ARG A 57 -1.17 10.18 10.79
C ARG A 57 0.30 10.57 10.74
N GLU A 58 0.60 11.80 11.12
CA GLU A 58 1.97 12.19 11.47
C GLU A 58 2.50 11.34 12.63
N GLY A 59 3.63 10.67 12.39
CA GLY A 59 4.23 9.70 13.31
C GLY A 59 3.59 8.31 13.28
N GLY A 60 2.63 8.05 12.39
CA GLY A 60 2.15 6.69 12.12
C GLY A 60 3.12 5.91 11.22
N GLY A 61 2.95 4.60 11.17
CA GLY A 61 3.86 3.73 10.43
C GLY A 61 3.31 2.33 10.18
N ILE A 62 4.06 1.60 9.36
CA ILE A 62 3.82 0.22 8.96
C ILE A 62 5.13 -0.54 9.16
N ASP A 63 5.12 -1.53 10.05
CA ASP A 63 6.26 -2.41 10.31
C ASP A 63 6.51 -3.39 9.17
N PHE A 64 7.72 -3.93 9.11
CA PHE A 64 8.11 -4.93 8.10
C PHE A 64 7.16 -6.12 8.09
N HIS A 65 6.45 -6.33 7.00
CA HIS A 65 5.55 -7.47 6.83
C HIS A 65 5.40 -7.87 5.35
N VAL A 66 4.83 -9.05 5.13
CA VAL A 66 4.31 -9.47 3.82
C VAL A 66 2.80 -9.53 3.94
N ASP A 67 2.10 -8.91 2.99
CA ASP A 67 0.64 -8.97 2.93
C ASP A 67 0.15 -10.41 2.88
N ASN A 68 -0.89 -10.70 3.66
CA ASN A 68 -1.51 -12.01 3.70
C ASN A 68 -1.96 -12.45 2.30
N HIS A 69 -1.47 -13.60 1.85
CA HIS A 69 -1.71 -14.11 0.50
C HIS A 69 -3.19 -14.33 0.19
N ASP A 70 -3.96 -14.80 1.16
CA ASP A 70 -5.37 -15.13 0.99
C ASP A 70 -6.22 -13.87 0.82
N SER A 71 -5.79 -12.74 1.39
CA SER A 71 -6.54 -11.47 1.37
C SER A 71 -6.05 -10.45 0.35
N SER A 72 -4.94 -10.68 -0.36
CA SER A 72 -4.32 -9.66 -1.25
C SER A 72 -3.87 -10.18 -2.62
N GLY A 73 -4.13 -11.45 -2.96
CA GLY A 73 -3.93 -11.99 -4.31
C GLY A 73 -2.46 -12.06 -4.74
N GLY A 74 -2.18 -12.01 -6.04
CA GLY A 74 -0.81 -12.15 -6.59
C GLY A 74 -0.09 -10.85 -6.99
N VAL A 75 -0.83 -9.74 -7.04
CA VAL A 75 -0.33 -8.42 -7.42
C VAL A 75 -0.91 -7.40 -6.45
N LEU A 76 -0.05 -6.55 -5.90
CA LEU A 76 -0.44 -5.40 -5.13
C LEU A 76 -0.10 -4.12 -5.89
N VAL A 77 -1.04 -3.18 -5.88
CA VAL A 77 -0.85 -1.86 -6.47
C VAL A 77 -1.25 -0.82 -5.44
N GLY A 78 -0.30 0.05 -5.08
CA GLY A 78 -0.56 1.15 -4.16
C GLY A 78 -0.42 2.50 -4.86
N LEU A 79 -1.37 3.39 -4.59
CA LEU A 79 -1.33 4.79 -5.01
C LEU A 79 -1.04 5.65 -3.78
N SER A 80 0.11 6.31 -3.76
CA SER A 80 0.50 7.21 -2.67
C SER A 80 -0.14 8.57 -2.85
N LEU A 81 -0.72 9.11 -1.78
CA LEU A 81 -1.45 10.39 -1.77
C LEU A 81 -0.90 11.31 -0.67
N VAL A 82 -1.25 12.60 -0.75
CA VAL A 82 -0.99 13.63 0.28
C VAL A 82 0.49 13.95 0.50
N SER A 83 1.28 13.07 1.10
CA SER A 83 2.68 13.30 1.47
C SER A 83 3.62 12.23 0.92
N ALA A 84 4.89 12.58 0.75
CA ALA A 84 5.90 11.62 0.34
C ALA A 84 6.27 10.70 1.51
N CYS A 85 6.51 9.42 1.22
CA CYS A 85 7.09 8.48 2.18
C CYS A 85 8.17 7.62 1.51
N VAL A 86 8.94 6.88 2.32
CA VAL A 86 9.91 5.90 1.82
C VAL A 86 9.43 4.52 2.25
N MET A 87 9.22 3.64 1.29
CA MET A 87 8.98 2.22 1.54
C MET A 87 10.31 1.49 1.59
N HIS A 88 10.56 0.76 2.67
CA HIS A 88 11.73 -0.08 2.83
C HIS A 88 11.34 -1.53 2.57
N LEU A 89 12.15 -2.23 1.78
CA LEU A 89 11.96 -3.65 1.46
C LEU A 89 13.19 -4.45 1.87
N ARG A 90 12.98 -5.61 2.50
CA ARG A 90 14.05 -6.55 2.84
C ARG A 90 13.64 -7.98 2.53
N HIS A 91 14.56 -8.77 1.97
CA HIS A 91 14.31 -10.19 1.73
C HIS A 91 14.18 -10.94 3.05
N ARG A 92 13.17 -11.79 3.17
CA ARG A 92 12.86 -12.55 4.40
C ARG A 92 13.95 -13.52 4.81
N GLU A 93 14.58 -14.13 3.81
CA GLU A 93 15.53 -15.25 4.01
C GLU A 93 16.97 -14.88 3.64
N GLU A 94 17.17 -13.84 2.83
CA GLU A 94 18.49 -13.46 2.29
C GLU A 94 18.96 -12.20 3.01
N HIS A 95 19.65 -12.38 4.14
CA HIS A 95 20.16 -11.28 4.94
C HIS A 95 21.05 -10.34 4.11
N GLY A 96 20.83 -9.03 4.28
CA GLY A 96 21.56 -7.99 3.55
C GLY A 96 20.95 -7.60 2.20
N ARG A 97 19.97 -8.35 1.69
CA ARG A 97 19.25 -7.98 0.48
C ARG A 97 18.07 -7.05 0.81
N ALA A 98 18.32 -5.75 0.73
CA ALA A 98 17.34 -4.72 1.04
C ALA A 98 17.47 -3.51 0.10
N PHE A 99 16.38 -2.79 -0.09
CA PHE A 99 16.35 -1.54 -0.84
C PHE A 99 15.20 -0.64 -0.36
N SER A 100 15.28 0.64 -0.73
CA SER A 100 14.28 1.64 -0.37
C SER A 100 13.72 2.29 -1.62
N VAL A 101 12.43 2.63 -1.60
CA VAL A 101 11.74 3.29 -2.70
C VAL A 101 11.09 4.56 -2.18
N LEU A 102 11.42 5.70 -2.78
CA LEU A 102 10.70 6.95 -2.53
C LEU A 102 9.33 6.87 -3.21
N LEU A 103 8.28 7.17 -2.47
CA LEU A 103 6.90 7.23 -2.91
C LEU A 103 6.38 8.66 -2.77
N PRO A 104 6.58 9.55 -3.77
CA PRO A 104 6.01 10.88 -3.76
C PRO A 104 4.47 10.85 -3.80
N PRO A 105 3.78 11.95 -3.43
CA PRO A 105 2.35 12.07 -3.69
C PRO A 105 2.05 11.86 -5.18
N ASN A 106 0.94 11.17 -5.46
CA ASN A 106 0.46 10.77 -6.78
C ASN A 106 1.36 9.77 -7.53
N SER A 107 2.25 9.07 -6.81
CA SER A 107 3.03 7.96 -7.36
C SER A 107 2.30 6.63 -7.22
N LEU A 108 2.54 5.74 -8.19
CA LEU A 108 2.01 4.38 -8.21
C LEU A 108 3.17 3.40 -8.01
N TYR A 109 3.03 2.46 -7.09
CA TYR A 109 3.96 1.35 -6.93
C TYR A 109 3.25 0.01 -7.14
N ILE A 110 4.01 -0.98 -7.60
CA ILE A 110 3.49 -2.32 -7.91
C ILE A 110 4.43 -3.35 -7.28
N GLN A 111 3.87 -4.24 -6.46
CA GLN A 111 4.56 -5.42 -5.95
C GLN A 111 3.97 -6.67 -6.60
N ARG A 112 4.82 -7.47 -7.24
CA ARG A 112 4.45 -8.75 -7.89
C ARG A 112 5.61 -9.74 -7.83
N GLY A 113 5.30 -11.03 -7.95
CA GLY A 113 6.29 -12.11 -7.96
C GLY A 113 7.18 -12.07 -6.71
N VAL A 114 8.50 -12.19 -6.89
CA VAL A 114 9.47 -12.25 -5.78
C VAL A 114 9.35 -11.03 -4.84
N CYS A 115 9.19 -9.82 -5.40
CA CYS A 115 9.06 -8.60 -4.61
C CYS A 115 7.83 -8.62 -3.69
N ARG A 116 6.73 -9.26 -4.13
CA ARG A 116 5.55 -9.42 -3.30
C ARG A 116 5.82 -10.46 -2.20
N PHE A 117 6.26 -11.65 -2.57
CA PHE A 117 6.17 -12.81 -1.69
C PHE A 117 7.40 -13.04 -0.80
N ALA A 118 8.57 -12.58 -1.24
CA ALA A 118 9.84 -12.83 -0.56
C ALA A 118 10.39 -11.60 0.17
N TYR A 119 9.85 -10.40 -0.08
CA TYR A 119 10.27 -9.18 0.59
C TYR A 119 9.22 -8.69 1.58
N GLU A 120 9.64 -8.52 2.82
CA GLU A 120 8.89 -7.71 3.76
C GLU A 120 9.01 -6.25 3.37
N HIS A 121 7.92 -5.49 3.49
CA HIS A 121 7.90 -4.06 3.25
C HIS A 121 7.43 -3.30 4.50
N ALA A 122 7.92 -2.07 4.64
CA ALA A 122 7.63 -1.18 5.77
C ALA A 122 7.57 0.27 5.31
N ILE A 123 6.72 1.06 5.97
CA ILE A 123 6.74 2.54 5.91
C ILE A 123 6.88 2.99 7.36
N PRO A 124 8.11 3.12 7.87
CA PRO A 124 8.35 3.41 9.28
C PRO A 124 7.96 4.84 9.63
N GLU A 125 7.75 5.07 10.93
CA GLU A 125 7.43 6.40 11.46
C GLU A 125 8.49 7.44 11.03
N SER A 126 8.01 8.64 10.70
CA SER A 126 8.87 9.76 10.30
C SER A 126 9.88 10.08 11.42
N GLY A 127 11.16 9.86 11.14
CA GLY A 127 12.27 10.12 12.06
C GLY A 127 13.10 8.89 12.45
N THR A 128 12.59 7.68 12.19
CA THR A 128 13.18 6.43 12.70
C THR A 128 14.25 5.83 11.78
N LEU A 129 14.42 6.35 10.55
CA LEU A 129 15.48 5.92 9.64
C LEU A 129 16.28 7.12 9.13
N ARG A 130 17.22 7.57 9.97
CA ARG A 130 18.42 8.27 9.49
C ARG A 130 19.43 7.19 9.09
N SER A 131 19.70 7.06 7.79
CA SER A 131 20.88 6.38 7.28
C SER A 131 22.14 7.17 7.61
#